data_AF-A0A7C2Y1X9-F1
#
_entry.id   AF-A0A7C2Y1X9-F1
#
_cell.length_a   1.000
_cell.length_b   1.000
_cell.length_c   1.000
_cell.angle_alpha   90.00
_cell.angle_beta   90.00
_cell.angle_gamma   90.00
#
_symmetry.space_group_name_H-M   'P 1'
#
loop_
_entity.id
_entity.type
_entity.pdbx_description
1 polymer ?
#
loop_
_entity_poly.entity_id
_entity_poly.type
_entity_poly.pdbx_seq_one_letter_code
_entity_poly.pdbx_strand_id
1 'polypeptide(L)' 'MPVKSDKWIRRMALEYGMIVPFEERLIREVEGRRIISAGLSSYGYDIRLAKDGFFI' A
#
# COMPACT_ATOMS: atom_id res chain seq x y z
N MET A 1 -17.84 12.94 1.29
CA MET A 1 -16.40 12.94 1.65
C MET A 1 -15.58 12.81 0.37
N PRO A 2 -14.55 13.64 0.15
CA PRO A 2 -13.67 13.48 -1.02
C PRO A 2 -12.72 12.29 -0.84
N VAL A 3 -12.31 11.67 -1.96
CA VAL A 3 -11.20 10.72 -1.98
C VAL A 3 -9.92 11.42 -1.52
N LYS A 4 -9.13 10.74 -0.69
CA LYS A 4 -7.92 11.31 -0.08
C LYS A 4 -6.72 11.09 -0.99
N SER A 5 -5.85 12.09 -1.09
CA SER A 5 -4.62 12.02 -1.89
C SER A 5 -3.53 11.22 -1.20
N ASP A 6 -2.53 10.81 -1.98
CA ASP A 6 -1.28 10.21 -1.54
C ASP A 6 -0.64 10.92 -0.34
N LYS A 7 -0.56 12.26 -0.34
CA LYS A 7 0.00 13.08 0.74
C LYS A 7 -0.76 12.87 2.04
N TRP A 8 -2.09 12.82 1.98
CA TRP A 8 -2.92 12.59 3.16
C TRP A 8 -2.74 11.16 3.67
N ILE A 9 -2.79 10.17 2.78
CA ILE A 9 -2.63 8.75 3.14
C ILE A 9 -1.27 8.52 3.78
N ARG A 10 -0.19 9.04 3.19
CA ARG A 10 1.18 8.98 3.72
C ARG A 10 1.27 9.58 5.11
N ARG A 11 0.72 10.78 5.30
CA ARG A 11 0.70 11.44 6.61
C ARG A 11 0.01 10.57 7.66
N MET A 12 -1.17 10.04 7.34
CA MET A 12 -1.93 9.21 8.27
C MET A 12 -1.24 7.88 8.59
N ALA A 13 -0.60 7.25 7.61
CA ALA A 13 0.15 6.02 7.84
C ALA A 13 1.38 6.26 8.73
N LEU A 14 2.15 7.32 8.49
CA LEU A 14 3.39 7.60 9.22
C LEU A 14 3.17 8.21 10.61
N GLU A 15 2.25 9.18 10.75
CA GLU A 15 2.03 9.90 12.02
C GLU A 15 1.06 9.14 12.95
N TYR A 16 0.08 8.41 12.40
CA TYR A 16 -1.00 7.82 13.17
C TYR A 16 -1.07 6.28 13.05
N GLY A 17 -0.15 5.65 12.33
CA GLY A 17 -0.13 4.19 12.18
C GLY A 17 -1.36 3.64 11.45
N MET A 18 -1.98 4.44 10.57
CA MET A 18 -3.23 4.05 9.88
C MET A 18 -3.08 2.77 9.04
N ILE A 19 -1.89 2.51 8.48
CA ILE A 19 -1.56 1.32 7.69
C ILE A 19 -0.21 0.81 8.19
N VAL A 20 -0.15 -0.46 8.60
CA VAL A 20 1.09 -1.11 9.05
C VAL A 20 1.10 -2.57 8.55
N PRO A 21 2.15 -3.02 7.84
CA PRO A 21 3.28 -2.23 7.30
C PRO A 21 2.87 -1.30 6.14
N PHE A 22 3.60 -0.18 5.96
CA PHE A 22 3.31 0.85 4.96
C PHE A 22 4.43 1.00 3.91
N GLU A 23 4.05 0.97 2.63
CA GLU A 23 4.92 1.22 1.48
C GLU A 23 4.61 2.60 0.88
N GLU A 24 5.55 3.55 1.01
CA GLU A 24 5.34 4.95 0.58
C GLU A 24 5.26 5.15 -0.95
N ARG A 25 5.52 4.10 -1.71
CA ARG A 25 5.56 4.13 -3.19
C ARG A 25 4.89 2.88 -3.74
N LEU A 26 4.43 2.99 -4.98
CA LEU A 26 3.92 1.84 -5.71
C LEU A 26 5.07 0.92 -6.15
N ILE A 27 5.24 -0.19 -5.45
CA ILE A 27 6.22 -1.23 -5.74
C ILE A 27 5.72 -2.07 -6.91
N ARG A 28 6.58 -2.30 -7.91
CA ARG A 28 6.27 -3.10 -9.11
C ARG A 28 7.22 -4.28 -9.31
N GLU A 29 8.30 -4.32 -8.54
CA GLU A 29 9.35 -5.32 -8.62
C GLU A 29 9.89 -5.61 -7.22
N VAL A 30 10.13 -6.88 -6.92
CA VAL A 30 10.75 -7.36 -5.68
C VAL A 30 11.80 -8.39 -6.07
N GLU A 31 13.03 -8.24 -5.57
CA GLU A 31 14.15 -9.18 -5.84
C GLU A 31 14.39 -9.44 -7.34
N GLY A 32 14.30 -8.40 -8.18
CA GLY A 32 14.50 -8.53 -9.63
C GLY A 32 13.33 -9.18 -10.37
N ARG A 33 12.21 -9.48 -9.69
CA ARG A 33 11.02 -10.10 -10.27
C ARG A 33 9.86 -9.11 -10.28
N ARG A 34 9.24 -8.95 -11.44
CA ARG A 34 8.03 -8.13 -11.60
C ARG A 34 6.87 -8.77 -10.83
N ILE A 35 6.08 -7.93 -10.15
CA ILE A 35 4.93 -8.35 -9.34
C ILE A 35 3.66 -7.59 -9.75
N ILE A 36 2.50 -8.05 -9.27
CA ILE A 36 1.31 -7.20 -9.20
C ILE A 36 1.64 -6.06 -8.23
N SER A 37 1.43 -4.83 -8.66
CA SER A 37 1.88 -3.68 -7.89
C SER A 37 1.16 -3.53 -6.56
N ALA A 38 1.86 -2.99 -5.57
CA ALA A 38 1.31 -2.72 -4.25
C ALA A 38 1.92 -1.47 -3.62
N GLY A 39 1.20 -0.82 -2.70
CA GLY A 39 1.64 0.39 -2.00
C GLY A 39 0.88 1.65 -2.42
N LEU A 40 1.43 2.80 -2.07
CA LEU A 40 0.78 4.10 -2.25
C LEU A 40 0.64 4.50 -3.73
N SER A 41 -0.58 4.91 -4.13
CA SER A 41 -0.90 5.51 -5.42
C SER A 41 -1.48 6.92 -5.22
N SER A 42 -1.68 7.69 -6.31
CA SER A 42 -2.02 9.13 -6.23
C SER A 42 -3.24 9.46 -5.36
N TYR A 43 -4.21 8.55 -5.28
CA TYR A 43 -5.46 8.74 -4.52
C TYR A 43 -5.92 7.42 -3.85
N GLY A 44 -4.99 6.53 -3.53
CA GLY A 44 -5.31 5.21 -3.00
C GLY A 44 -4.09 4.47 -2.47
N TYR A 45 -4.33 3.26 -1.98
CA TYR A 45 -3.29 2.36 -1.50
C TYR A 45 -3.62 0.93 -1.89
N ASP A 46 -2.74 0.31 -2.65
CA ASP A 46 -2.91 -1.06 -3.15
C ASP A 46 -2.42 -2.05 -2.08
N ILE A 47 -3.35 -2.83 -1.52
CA ILE A 47 -3.04 -3.81 -0.47
C ILE A 47 -2.50 -5.12 -1.05
N ARG A 48 -1.70 -5.84 -0.24
CA ARG A 48 -1.19 -7.17 -0.58
C ARG A 48 -1.97 -8.26 0.15
N LEU A 49 -2.11 -9.40 -0.49
CA LEU A 49 -2.58 -10.62 0.15
C LEU A 49 -1.44 -11.25 0.95
N ALA A 50 -1.76 -11.71 2.16
CA ALA A 50 -0.83 -12.46 2.98
C ALA A 50 -0.66 -13.88 2.43
N LYS A 51 0.52 -14.47 2.62
CA LYS A 51 0.86 -15.81 2.09
C LYS A 51 -0.03 -16.91 2.67
N ASP A 52 -0.51 -16.71 3.89
CA ASP A 52 -1.39 -17.59 4.65
C ASP A 52 -2.89 -17.22 4.50
N GLY A 53 -3.23 -16.25 3.64
CA GLY A 53 -4.59 -15.81 3.43
C GLY A 53 -5.35 -16.66 2.41
N PHE A 54 -6.62 -16.96 2.73
CA PHE A 54 -7.63 -17.57 1.85
C PHE A 54 -7.41 -19.04 1.44
N PHE A 55 -7.01 -19.90 2.38
CA PHE A 55 -7.30 -21.33 2.23
C PHE A 55 -8.79 -21.55 2.50
N ILE A 56 -9.51 -22.08 1.50
CA ILE A 56 -10.89 -22.57 1.65
C ILE A 56 -10.82 -24.01 2.14
#